data_AF-A0A2M7RGB1-F1
#
_entry.id   AF-A0A2M7RGB1-F1
#
_cell.length_a   1.000
_cell.length_b   1.000
_cell.length_c   1.000
_cell.angle_alpha   90.00
_cell.angle_beta   90.00
_cell.angle_gamma   90.00
#
_symmetry.space_group_name_H-M   'P 1'
#
loop_
_entity.id
_entity.type
_entity.pdbx_description
1 polymer ?
#
loop_
_entity_poly.entity_id
_entity_poly.type
_entity_poly.pdbx_seq_one_letter_code
_entity_poly.pdbx_strand_id
1 'polypeptide(L)'
;MKLQPFLKTFLILAIGIGLLPVTNLGRAQTPFLQNALKNVQEGVDELTNVKNENSRESFNSRVETFKEVLNLSLSEMENIKLRLLSLDNLTKKGLVLREEMISWFDKILKFYNSQKQDLKKLENDENATINDIKNLAQKFKEWRETDYLPKIDEIYNFILINLEKEAVQMAQNRFQKISRSLNQLKENNVKNLDGVFELLDKTKKIIQEGNELNQKSEDLFWQFLTPSLIEKNSSTSPTSSGEVSSTEINFLNSTSSNVSSSTTMTEEINPPSPSIKDLTKESLNKIKEAYQIFIEISNLVRKLLI
;
A
#
# COMPACT_ATOMS: atom_id res chain seq x y z
N MET A 1 44.99 6.29 29.28
CA MET A 1 44.22 7.54 29.51
C MET A 1 42.78 7.13 29.83
N LYS A 2 42.30 7.37 31.06
CA LYS A 2 40.95 6.94 31.47
C LYS A 2 39.92 7.83 30.77
N LEU A 3 39.06 7.24 29.94
CA LEU A 3 37.91 7.95 29.36
C LEU A 3 37.12 8.57 30.52
N GLN A 4 36.87 9.88 30.46
CA GLN A 4 36.15 10.59 31.51
C GLN A 4 34.79 9.90 31.74
N PRO A 5 34.39 9.62 32.99
CA PRO A 5 33.17 8.86 33.29
C PRO A 5 31.92 9.50 32.66
N PHE A 6 31.89 10.83 32.53
CA PHE A 6 30.83 11.56 31.82
C PHE A 6 30.74 11.21 30.33
N LEU A 7 31.87 10.99 29.65
CA LEU A 7 31.92 10.63 28.23
C LEU A 7 31.45 9.19 28.00
N LYS A 8 31.80 8.26 28.92
CA LYS A 8 31.30 6.88 28.91
C LYS A 8 29.79 6.83 29.08
N THR A 9 29.25 7.58 30.04
CA THR A 9 27.81 7.63 30.29
C THR A 9 27.07 8.26 29.09
N PHE A 10 27.57 9.35 28.52
CA PHE A 10 26.96 10.01 27.35
C PHE A 10 27.00 9.14 26.07
N LEU A 11 28.06 8.36 25.83
CA LEU A 11 28.15 7.45 24.68
C LEU A 11 27.25 6.21 24.84
N ILE A 12 27.17 5.64 26.04
CA ILE A 12 26.20 4.58 26.36
C ILE A 12 24.77 5.12 26.24
N LEU A 13 24.56 6.40 26.58
CA LEU A 13 23.30 7.10 26.41
C LEU A 13 22.97 7.36 24.92
N ALA A 14 23.92 7.82 24.10
CA ALA A 14 23.70 8.12 22.69
C ALA A 14 23.46 6.87 21.84
N ILE A 15 24.05 5.74 22.25
CA ILE A 15 23.86 4.43 21.62
C ILE A 15 22.62 3.71 22.22
N GLY A 16 22.29 3.97 23.49
CA GLY A 16 21.21 3.32 24.25
C GLY A 16 19.85 4.06 24.30
N ILE A 17 19.79 5.38 24.13
CA ILE A 17 18.55 6.21 24.16
C ILE A 17 17.85 6.27 22.78
N GLY A 18 18.35 5.53 21.79
CA GLY A 18 17.60 5.21 20.58
C GLY A 18 16.53 4.12 20.75
N LEU A 19 16.01 3.90 21.97
CA LEU A 19 14.71 3.26 22.23
C LEU A 19 13.63 4.34 22.17
N LEU A 20 13.63 5.17 21.12
CA LEU A 20 12.33 5.69 20.69
C LEU A 20 11.54 4.44 20.28
N PRO A 21 10.36 4.23 20.88
CA PRO A 21 9.56 3.10 20.51
C PRO A 21 9.39 3.14 18.99
N VAL A 22 9.68 2.00 18.37
CA VAL A 22 9.37 1.69 16.97
C VAL A 22 7.84 1.56 16.84
N THR A 23 7.06 2.39 17.55
CA THR A 23 5.60 2.36 17.59
C THR A 23 4.98 2.74 16.26
N ASN A 24 5.75 3.37 15.36
CA ASN A 24 5.27 3.67 14.00
C ASN A 24 5.72 2.67 12.92
N LEU A 25 6.81 1.90 13.10
CA LEU A 25 7.18 0.85 12.13
C LEU A 25 6.24 -0.36 12.21
N GLY A 26 5.47 -0.48 13.31
CA GLY A 26 4.34 -1.40 13.42
C GLY A 26 3.13 -1.02 12.56
N ARG A 27 3.08 0.18 11.95
CA ARG A 27 1.96 0.59 11.08
C ARG A 27 1.99 0.01 9.67
N ALA A 28 3.09 -0.64 9.29
CA ALA A 28 3.16 -1.46 8.07
C ALA A 28 2.39 -2.80 8.19
N GLN A 29 1.73 -3.07 9.33
CA GLN A 29 0.87 -4.22 9.50
C GLN A 29 -0.39 -4.10 8.62
N THR A 30 -0.27 -4.70 7.43
CA THR A 30 -1.31 -5.20 6.52
C THR A 30 -2.45 -6.03 7.16
N PRO A 31 -2.31 -6.76 8.31
CA PRO A 31 -3.35 -7.65 8.80
C PRO A 31 -4.66 -6.96 9.13
N PHE A 32 -4.63 -5.76 9.73
CA PHE A 32 -5.87 -5.07 10.09
C PHE A 32 -6.72 -4.73 8.85
N LEU A 33 -6.07 -4.26 7.78
CA LEU A 33 -6.78 -3.90 6.55
C LEU A 33 -7.19 -5.12 5.74
N GLN A 34 -6.34 -6.16 5.69
CA GLN A 34 -6.70 -7.44 5.08
C GLN A 34 -7.86 -8.11 5.81
N ASN A 35 -7.90 -8.03 7.15
CA ASN A 35 -9.01 -8.54 7.95
C ASN A 35 -10.27 -7.70 7.72
N ALA A 36 -10.19 -6.37 7.65
CA ALA A 36 -11.35 -5.52 7.35
C ALA A 36 -11.94 -5.84 5.97
N LEU A 37 -11.09 -5.95 4.94
CA LEU A 37 -11.50 -6.36 3.59
C LEU A 37 -12.14 -7.74 3.58
N LYS A 38 -11.53 -8.71 4.28
CA LYS A 38 -12.03 -10.07 4.40
C LYS A 38 -13.39 -10.11 5.11
N ASN A 39 -13.56 -9.39 6.21
CA ASN A 39 -14.82 -9.36 6.96
C ASN A 39 -15.96 -8.75 6.11
N VAL A 40 -15.67 -7.69 5.34
CA VAL A 40 -16.65 -7.15 4.40
C VAL A 40 -16.99 -8.18 3.32
N GLN A 41 -15.99 -8.82 2.74
CA GLN A 41 -16.18 -9.84 1.70
C GLN A 41 -17.04 -11.00 2.20
N GLU A 42 -16.73 -11.53 3.39
CA GLU A 42 -17.46 -12.63 4.02
C GLU A 42 -18.93 -12.24 4.28
N GLY A 43 -19.18 -11.05 4.82
CA GLY A 43 -20.55 -10.58 5.06
C GLY A 43 -21.33 -10.34 3.76
N VAL A 44 -20.68 -9.86 2.70
CA VAL A 44 -21.32 -9.73 1.38
C VAL A 44 -21.62 -11.10 0.77
N ASP A 45 -20.68 -12.04 0.86
CA ASP A 45 -20.87 -13.40 0.33
C ASP A 45 -21.96 -14.18 1.09
N GLU A 46 -22.10 -13.96 2.39
CA GLU A 46 -23.23 -14.47 3.18
C GLU A 46 -24.55 -13.92 2.64
N LEU A 47 -24.63 -12.62 2.39
CA LEU A 47 -25.85 -11.99 1.88
C LEU A 47 -26.23 -12.51 0.50
N THR A 48 -25.26 -12.75 -0.40
CA THR A 48 -25.53 -13.21 -1.78
C THR A 48 -25.83 -14.70 -1.88
N ASN A 49 -25.22 -15.55 -1.03
CA ASN A 49 -25.23 -17.02 -1.23
C ASN A 49 -26.20 -17.82 -0.33
N VAL A 50 -26.76 -17.23 0.73
CA VAL A 50 -27.59 -18.02 1.68
C VAL A 50 -28.95 -18.43 1.07
N LYS A 51 -29.41 -19.65 1.37
CA LYS A 51 -30.70 -20.22 0.93
C LYS A 51 -31.91 -19.33 1.28
N ASN A 52 -32.96 -19.41 0.48
CA ASN A 52 -34.20 -18.66 0.68
C ASN A 52 -35.05 -19.32 1.77
N GLU A 53 -34.85 -18.88 3.01
CA GLU A 53 -35.79 -19.14 4.10
C GLU A 53 -36.80 -17.99 4.14
N ASN A 54 -38.00 -18.20 3.59
CA ASN A 54 -39.00 -17.15 3.46
C ASN A 54 -39.69 -16.86 4.80
N SER A 55 -38.99 -16.21 5.72
CA SER A 55 -39.54 -15.65 6.95
C SER A 55 -39.16 -14.18 7.10
N ARG A 56 -40.03 -13.39 7.74
CA ARG A 56 -39.73 -11.97 8.01
C ARG A 56 -38.55 -11.82 8.99
N GLU A 57 -38.36 -12.79 9.88
CA GLU A 57 -37.21 -12.86 10.76
C GLU A 57 -35.89 -13.04 9.97
N SER A 58 -35.87 -13.95 8.99
CA SER A 58 -34.72 -14.13 8.09
C SER A 58 -34.43 -12.87 7.27
N PHE A 59 -35.47 -12.19 6.78
CA PHE A 59 -35.32 -10.89 6.12
C PHE A 59 -34.68 -9.85 7.05
N ASN A 60 -35.23 -9.66 8.25
CA ASN A 60 -34.73 -8.66 9.20
C ASN A 60 -33.28 -8.95 9.61
N SER A 61 -32.93 -10.22 9.85
CA SER A 61 -31.55 -10.64 10.13
C SER A 61 -30.59 -10.21 9.02
N ARG A 62 -30.97 -10.42 7.75
CA ARG A 62 -30.15 -10.02 6.60
C ARG A 62 -30.04 -8.49 6.44
N VAL A 63 -31.08 -7.74 6.81
CA VAL A 63 -30.98 -6.27 6.89
C VAL A 63 -29.90 -5.87 7.88
N GLU A 64 -29.88 -6.47 9.07
CA GLU A 64 -28.87 -6.20 10.09
C GLU A 64 -27.46 -6.60 9.64
N THR A 65 -27.29 -7.79 9.05
CA THR A 65 -26.01 -8.19 8.44
C THR A 65 -25.53 -7.18 7.40
N PHE A 66 -26.43 -6.67 6.56
CA PHE A 66 -26.03 -5.68 5.55
C PHE A 66 -25.70 -4.31 6.16
N LYS A 67 -26.39 -3.89 7.23
CA LYS A 67 -25.99 -2.69 7.99
C LYS A 67 -24.57 -2.84 8.55
N GLU A 68 -24.23 -4.01 9.08
CA GLU A 68 -22.89 -4.31 9.58
C GLU A 68 -21.84 -4.24 8.46
N VAL A 69 -22.10 -4.89 7.31
CA VAL A 69 -21.24 -4.83 6.12
C VAL A 69 -20.98 -3.39 5.67
N LEU A 70 -22.01 -2.53 5.65
CA LEU A 70 -21.87 -1.11 5.28
C LEU A 70 -21.03 -0.34 6.31
N ASN A 71 -21.21 -0.62 7.61
CA ASN A 71 -20.45 0.03 8.67
C ASN A 71 -18.98 -0.39 8.69
N LEU A 72 -18.70 -1.68 8.45
CA LEU A 72 -17.34 -2.19 8.27
C LEU A 72 -16.67 -1.55 7.05
N SER A 73 -17.39 -1.44 5.94
CA SER A 73 -16.90 -0.80 4.71
C SER A 73 -16.57 0.68 4.91
N LEU A 74 -17.41 1.42 5.64
CA LEU A 74 -17.15 2.81 6.01
C LEU A 74 -15.92 2.93 6.91
N SER A 75 -15.82 2.07 7.91
CA SER A 75 -14.67 2.06 8.83
C SER A 75 -13.36 1.74 8.09
N GLU A 76 -13.40 0.79 7.16
CA GLU A 76 -12.28 0.48 6.27
C GLU A 76 -11.83 1.72 5.48
N MET A 77 -12.79 2.37 4.79
CA MET A 77 -12.56 3.59 4.02
C MET A 77 -11.95 4.71 4.85
N GLU A 78 -12.51 4.99 6.04
CA GLU A 78 -12.01 6.02 6.95
C GLU A 78 -10.59 5.73 7.42
N ASN A 79 -10.29 4.47 7.76
CA ASN A 79 -8.95 4.06 8.16
C ASN A 79 -7.92 4.27 7.04
N ILE A 80 -8.27 3.94 5.80
CA ILE A 80 -7.38 4.18 4.65
C ILE A 80 -7.19 5.68 4.43
N LYS A 81 -8.28 6.47 4.47
CA LYS A 81 -8.23 7.93 4.35
C LYS A 81 -7.32 8.57 5.41
N LEU A 82 -7.42 8.13 6.67
CA LEU A 82 -6.56 8.61 7.76
C LEU A 82 -5.09 8.25 7.54
N ARG A 83 -4.79 7.03 7.08
CA ARG A 83 -3.43 6.61 6.75
C ARG A 83 -2.85 7.45 5.62
N LEU A 84 -3.64 7.72 4.59
CA LEU A 84 -3.25 8.58 3.48
C LEU A 84 -2.97 10.02 3.92
N LEU A 85 -3.81 10.58 4.80
CA LEU A 85 -3.62 11.91 5.38
C LEU A 85 -2.38 12.01 6.28
N SER A 86 -2.01 10.90 6.94
CA SER A 86 -0.84 10.85 7.82
C SER A 86 0.51 10.77 7.10
N LEU A 87 0.51 10.67 5.76
CA LEU A 87 1.75 10.69 4.99
C LEU A 87 2.35 12.09 5.01
N ASP A 88 3.60 12.20 5.47
CA ASP A 88 4.35 13.44 5.54
C ASP A 88 5.44 13.48 4.46
N ASN A 89 6.07 14.64 4.29
CA ASN A 89 7.24 14.82 3.40
C ASN A 89 7.03 14.39 1.94
N LEU A 90 5.79 14.44 1.46
CA LEU A 90 5.46 14.10 0.08
C LEU A 90 6.06 15.12 -0.90
N THR A 91 6.45 14.63 -2.08
CA THR A 91 6.81 15.50 -3.21
C THR A 91 5.60 16.30 -3.70
N LYS A 92 5.81 17.37 -4.48
CA LYS A 92 4.71 18.13 -5.09
C LYS A 92 3.75 17.22 -5.89
N LYS A 93 4.28 16.26 -6.64
CA LYS A 93 3.48 15.27 -7.39
C LYS A 93 2.70 14.34 -6.44
N GLY A 94 3.34 13.89 -5.37
CA GLY A 94 2.69 13.07 -4.33
C GLY A 94 1.58 13.80 -3.59
N LEU A 95 1.73 15.11 -3.32
CA LEU A 95 0.69 15.94 -2.71
C LEU A 95 -0.56 16.04 -3.60
N VAL A 96 -0.36 16.33 -4.89
CA VAL A 96 -1.46 16.39 -5.87
C VAL A 96 -2.19 15.04 -5.95
N LEU A 97 -1.45 13.94 -6.05
CA LEU A 97 -2.05 12.61 -6.10
C LEU A 97 -2.82 12.28 -4.81
N ARG A 98 -2.26 12.65 -3.64
CA ARG A 98 -2.94 12.48 -2.35
C ARG A 98 -4.28 13.22 -2.35
N GLU A 99 -4.31 14.48 -2.78
CA GLU A 99 -5.54 15.27 -2.87
C GLU A 99 -6.58 14.63 -3.81
N GLU A 100 -6.15 14.11 -4.96
CA GLU A 100 -7.02 13.38 -5.87
C GLU A 100 -7.62 12.12 -5.23
N MET A 101 -6.79 11.32 -4.55
CA MET A 101 -7.23 10.12 -3.82
C MET A 101 -8.19 10.47 -2.67
N ILE A 102 -7.94 11.58 -1.96
CA ILE A 102 -8.83 12.11 -0.93
C ILE A 102 -10.18 12.53 -1.50
N SER A 103 -10.20 13.22 -2.63
CA SER A 103 -11.43 13.61 -3.31
C SER A 103 -12.23 12.38 -3.80
N TRP A 104 -11.56 11.31 -4.19
CA TRP A 104 -12.22 10.06 -4.57
C TRP A 104 -12.95 9.40 -3.38
N PHE A 105 -12.44 9.51 -2.15
CA PHE A 105 -13.17 9.04 -0.95
C PHE A 105 -14.52 9.72 -0.77
N ASP A 106 -14.67 10.98 -1.20
CA ASP A 106 -15.97 11.67 -1.12
C ASP A 106 -16.99 11.06 -2.10
N LYS A 107 -16.55 10.45 -3.20
CA LYS A 107 -17.41 9.69 -4.12
C LYS A 107 -17.87 8.38 -3.49
N ILE A 108 -16.98 7.66 -2.80
CA ILE A 108 -17.33 6.44 -2.07
C ILE A 108 -18.36 6.74 -0.98
N LEU A 109 -18.15 7.82 -0.21
CA LEU A 109 -19.08 8.19 0.86
C LEU A 109 -20.49 8.46 0.32
N LYS A 110 -20.60 9.10 -0.86
CA LYS A 110 -21.89 9.28 -1.54
C LYS A 110 -22.55 7.94 -1.91
N PHE A 111 -21.78 7.00 -2.46
CA PHE A 111 -22.27 5.66 -2.78
C PHE A 111 -22.73 4.91 -1.52
N TYR A 112 -21.92 4.84 -0.47
CA TYR A 112 -22.33 4.17 0.78
C TYR A 112 -23.56 4.80 1.42
N ASN A 113 -23.72 6.12 1.35
CA ASN A 113 -24.93 6.79 1.81
C ASN A 113 -26.16 6.43 0.95
N SER A 114 -26.02 6.27 -0.36
CA SER A 114 -27.13 5.81 -1.20
C SER A 114 -27.53 4.37 -0.87
N GLN A 115 -26.54 3.48 -0.65
CA GLN A 115 -26.80 2.10 -0.23
C GLN A 115 -27.53 2.03 1.12
N LYS A 116 -27.12 2.86 2.09
CA LYS A 116 -27.83 2.99 3.38
C LYS A 116 -29.28 3.45 3.19
N GLN A 117 -29.53 4.39 2.28
CA GLN A 117 -30.89 4.85 1.99
C GLN A 117 -31.73 3.77 1.33
N ASP A 118 -31.18 3.03 0.37
CA ASP A 118 -31.90 1.96 -0.32
C ASP A 118 -32.21 0.80 0.63
N LEU A 119 -31.27 0.44 1.51
CA LEU A 119 -31.51 -0.55 2.57
C LEU A 119 -32.62 -0.10 3.54
N LYS A 120 -32.62 1.19 3.92
CA LYS A 120 -33.67 1.76 4.78
C LYS A 120 -35.04 1.74 4.10
N LYS A 121 -35.12 1.94 2.78
CA LYS A 121 -36.39 1.81 2.04
C LYS A 121 -36.90 0.37 2.09
N LEU A 122 -36.02 -0.62 1.87
CA LEU A 122 -36.38 -2.04 1.96
C LEU A 122 -36.81 -2.44 3.38
N GLU A 123 -36.14 -1.94 4.40
CA GLU A 123 -36.49 -2.21 5.80
C GLU A 123 -37.92 -1.78 6.13
N ASN A 124 -38.34 -0.62 5.62
CA ASN A 124 -39.66 -0.04 5.86
C ASN A 124 -40.77 -0.54 4.91
N ASP A 125 -40.44 -1.36 3.92
CA ASP A 125 -41.41 -1.95 3.00
C ASP A 125 -41.87 -3.32 3.52
N GLU A 126 -43.17 -3.43 3.82
CA GLU A 126 -43.79 -4.67 4.30
C GLU A 126 -43.78 -5.78 3.25
N ASN A 127 -43.68 -5.41 1.97
CA ASN A 127 -43.63 -6.35 0.84
C ASN A 127 -42.20 -6.70 0.41
N ALA A 128 -41.18 -6.09 1.03
CA ALA A 128 -39.79 -6.37 0.69
C ALA A 128 -39.44 -7.84 0.98
N THR A 129 -38.71 -8.43 0.06
CA THR A 129 -38.35 -9.84 0.05
C THR A 129 -36.85 -10.03 0.28
N ILE A 130 -36.46 -11.25 0.64
CA ILE A 130 -35.04 -11.62 0.75
C ILE A 130 -34.30 -11.42 -0.58
N ASN A 131 -34.99 -11.59 -1.72
CA ASN A 131 -34.41 -11.35 -3.03
C ASN A 131 -34.05 -9.88 -3.24
N ASP A 132 -34.80 -8.94 -2.66
CA ASP A 132 -34.49 -7.51 -2.75
C ASP A 132 -33.19 -7.17 -2.02
N ILE A 133 -33.00 -7.75 -0.82
CA ILE A 133 -31.74 -7.61 -0.08
C ILE A 133 -30.58 -8.25 -0.86
N LYS A 134 -30.78 -9.45 -1.42
CA LYS A 134 -29.77 -10.12 -2.24
C LYS A 134 -29.35 -9.28 -3.45
N ASN A 135 -30.31 -8.71 -4.15
CA ASN A 135 -30.04 -7.86 -5.31
C ASN A 135 -29.29 -6.58 -4.90
N LEU A 136 -29.61 -5.99 -3.76
CA LEU A 136 -28.89 -4.83 -3.25
C LEU A 136 -27.45 -5.19 -2.84
N ALA A 137 -27.27 -6.32 -2.14
CA ALA A 137 -25.95 -6.83 -1.76
C ALA A 137 -25.10 -7.19 -2.98
N GLN A 138 -25.70 -7.77 -4.03
CA GLN A 138 -25.02 -8.09 -5.28
C GLN A 138 -24.54 -6.83 -6.00
N LYS A 139 -25.37 -5.80 -6.12
CA LYS A 139 -24.96 -4.49 -6.70
C LYS A 139 -23.81 -3.86 -5.90
N PHE A 140 -23.88 -3.96 -4.57
CA PHE A 140 -22.81 -3.49 -3.70
C PHE A 140 -21.50 -4.25 -3.93
N LYS A 141 -21.58 -5.58 -4.05
CA LYS A 141 -20.44 -6.46 -4.37
C LYS A 141 -19.79 -6.08 -5.70
N GLU A 142 -20.59 -6.01 -6.75
CA GLU A 142 -20.12 -5.69 -8.11
C GLU A 142 -19.43 -4.33 -8.14
N TRP A 143 -20.03 -3.31 -7.53
CA TRP A 143 -19.41 -2.00 -7.40
C TRP A 143 -18.10 -2.07 -6.61
N ARG A 144 -18.05 -2.85 -5.52
CA ARG A 144 -16.80 -3.00 -4.75
C ARG A 144 -15.69 -3.63 -5.60
N GLU A 145 -16.01 -4.67 -6.35
CA GLU A 145 -15.04 -5.41 -7.17
C GLU A 145 -14.54 -4.59 -8.37
N THR A 146 -15.42 -3.80 -8.98
CA THR A 146 -15.12 -3.08 -10.23
C THR A 146 -14.61 -1.67 -10.03
N ASP A 147 -15.12 -0.93 -9.04
CA ASP A 147 -14.77 0.48 -8.80
C ASP A 147 -13.87 0.68 -7.57
N TYR A 148 -14.22 0.04 -6.45
CA TYR A 148 -13.59 0.32 -5.16
C TYR A 148 -12.23 -0.38 -5.00
N LEU A 149 -12.19 -1.71 -5.11
CA LEU A 149 -10.98 -2.50 -4.84
C LEU A 149 -9.79 -2.12 -5.73
N PRO A 150 -9.95 -1.88 -7.05
CA PRO A 150 -8.82 -1.47 -7.89
C PRO A 150 -8.21 -0.14 -7.42
N LYS A 151 -9.05 0.84 -7.06
CA LYS A 151 -8.57 2.15 -6.62
C LYS A 151 -8.00 2.12 -5.20
N ILE A 152 -8.55 1.27 -4.32
CA ILE A 152 -7.94 1.00 -3.01
C ILE A 152 -6.57 0.37 -3.15
N ASP A 153 -6.37 -0.55 -4.10
CA ASP A 153 -5.05 -1.14 -4.34
C ASP A 153 -4.02 -0.07 -4.71
N GLU A 154 -4.39 0.84 -5.61
CA GLU A 154 -3.57 1.99 -5.98
C GLU A 154 -3.22 2.88 -4.78
N ILE A 155 -4.22 3.28 -3.99
CA ILE A 155 -4.03 4.09 -2.78
C ILE A 155 -3.12 3.37 -1.78
N TYR A 156 -3.30 2.06 -1.64
CA TYR A 156 -2.53 1.26 -0.70
C TYR A 156 -1.07 1.16 -1.10
N ASN A 157 -0.79 0.94 -2.38
CA ASN A 157 0.56 0.95 -2.94
C ASN A 157 1.23 2.30 -2.68
N PHE A 158 0.52 3.41 -2.92
CA PHE A 158 1.02 4.74 -2.61
C PHE A 158 1.36 4.94 -1.12
N ILE A 159 0.47 4.52 -0.21
CA ILE A 159 0.72 4.57 1.24
C ILE A 159 1.96 3.76 1.61
N LEU A 160 2.05 2.52 1.13
CA LEU A 160 3.14 1.60 1.46
C LEU A 160 4.50 2.15 1.04
N ILE A 161 4.62 2.63 -0.21
CA ILE A 161 5.86 3.20 -0.74
C ILE A 161 6.35 4.36 0.14
N ASN A 162 5.46 5.27 0.52
CA ASN A 162 5.83 6.44 1.31
C ASN A 162 6.15 6.09 2.77
N LEU A 163 5.39 5.19 3.41
CA LEU A 163 5.72 4.73 4.76
C LEU A 163 7.07 4.02 4.82
N GLU A 164 7.39 3.26 3.78
CA GLU A 164 8.67 2.59 3.67
C GLU A 164 9.82 3.58 3.44
N LYS A 165 9.62 4.59 2.60
CA LYS A 165 10.59 5.68 2.40
C LYS A 165 10.97 6.35 3.71
N GLU A 166 9.99 6.61 4.58
CA GLU A 166 10.23 7.12 5.94
C GLU A 166 11.03 6.13 6.80
N ALA A 167 10.71 4.84 6.73
CA ALA A 167 11.43 3.79 7.45
C ALA A 167 12.91 3.69 7.02
N VAL A 168 13.17 3.75 5.72
CA VAL A 168 14.52 3.80 5.13
C VAL A 168 15.26 5.05 5.64
N GLN A 169 14.63 6.23 5.58
CA GLN A 169 15.24 7.47 6.05
C GLN A 169 15.57 7.42 7.55
N MET A 170 14.68 6.83 8.36
CA MET A 170 14.93 6.62 9.79
C MET A 170 16.13 5.70 10.04
N ALA A 171 16.24 4.60 9.29
CA ALA A 171 17.38 3.69 9.37
C ALA A 171 18.69 4.38 8.97
N GLN A 172 18.70 5.16 7.88
CA GLN A 172 19.85 5.95 7.44
C GLN A 172 20.28 6.97 8.51
N ASN A 173 19.33 7.70 9.10
CA ASN A 173 19.61 8.65 10.17
C ASN A 173 20.23 7.95 11.40
N ARG A 174 19.71 6.78 11.76
CA ARG A 174 20.25 5.97 12.86
C ARG A 174 21.66 5.46 12.55
N PHE A 175 21.89 4.95 11.35
CA PHE A 175 23.20 4.55 10.86
C PHE A 175 24.22 5.68 10.99
N GLN A 176 23.88 6.89 10.53
CA GLN A 176 24.77 8.05 10.63
C GLN A 176 25.13 8.40 12.08
N LYS A 177 24.15 8.36 13.00
CA LYS A 177 24.38 8.63 14.43
C LYS A 177 25.33 7.58 15.02
N ILE A 178 25.07 6.30 14.78
CA ILE A 178 25.91 5.20 15.28
C ILE A 178 27.33 5.32 14.70
N SER A 179 27.46 5.54 13.40
CA SER A 179 28.76 5.71 12.73
C SER A 179 29.58 6.85 13.36
N ARG A 180 28.96 8.02 13.60
CA ARG A 180 29.63 9.13 14.28
C ARG A 180 30.10 8.74 15.68
N SER A 181 29.26 8.07 16.47
CA SER A 181 29.63 7.62 17.82
C SER A 181 30.77 6.58 17.80
N LEU A 182 30.76 5.63 16.86
CA LEU A 182 31.83 4.63 16.73
C LEU A 182 33.16 5.27 16.31
N ASN A 183 33.13 6.27 15.41
CA ASN A 183 34.32 7.03 15.06
C ASN A 183 34.91 7.78 16.25
N GLN A 184 34.07 8.39 17.09
CA GLN A 184 34.52 9.01 18.34
C GLN A 184 35.18 7.99 19.29
N LEU A 185 34.65 6.77 19.41
CA LEU A 185 35.28 5.73 20.21
C LEU A 185 36.67 5.34 19.66
N LYS A 186 36.79 5.25 18.34
CA LYS A 186 38.06 4.97 17.65
C LYS A 186 39.08 6.10 17.90
N GLU A 187 38.67 7.35 17.77
CA GLU A 187 39.52 8.53 18.08
C GLU A 187 39.99 8.55 19.53
N ASN A 188 39.17 8.02 20.45
CA ASN A 188 39.52 7.87 21.87
C ASN A 188 40.31 6.57 22.18
N ASN A 189 40.83 5.89 21.16
CA ASN A 189 41.66 4.68 21.29
C ASN A 189 40.96 3.51 22.01
N VAL A 190 39.63 3.41 21.89
CA VAL A 190 38.92 2.20 22.33
C VAL A 190 39.33 1.05 21.41
N LYS A 191 39.83 -0.04 22.00
CA LYS A 191 40.33 -1.22 21.28
C LYS A 191 39.21 -2.16 20.88
N ASN A 192 39.51 -3.09 19.97
CA ASN A 192 38.63 -4.19 19.55
C ASN A 192 37.31 -3.73 18.92
N LEU A 193 37.33 -2.63 18.15
CA LEU A 193 36.16 -2.12 17.42
C LEU A 193 35.97 -2.75 16.04
N ASP A 194 36.91 -3.56 15.55
CA ASP A 194 36.90 -4.06 14.16
C ASP A 194 35.61 -4.82 13.82
N GLY A 195 35.20 -5.78 14.67
CA GLY A 195 33.93 -6.50 14.48
C GLY A 195 32.68 -5.59 14.58
N VAL A 196 32.77 -4.46 15.27
CA VAL A 196 31.67 -3.48 15.32
C VAL A 196 31.59 -2.67 14.02
N PHE A 197 32.73 -2.30 13.43
CA PHE A 197 32.78 -1.64 12.14
C PHE A 197 32.37 -2.57 10.99
N GLU A 198 32.69 -3.86 11.05
CA GLU A 198 32.19 -4.85 10.08
C GLU A 198 30.66 -4.94 10.08
N LEU A 199 30.04 -4.98 11.27
CA LEU A 199 28.58 -4.95 11.39
C LEU A 199 27.99 -3.63 10.88
N LEU A 200 28.68 -2.51 11.12
CA LEU A 200 28.26 -1.21 10.61
C LEU A 200 28.26 -1.20 9.08
N ASP A 201 29.33 -1.70 8.44
CA ASP A 201 29.42 -1.80 6.98
C ASP A 201 28.37 -2.74 6.40
N LYS A 202 28.12 -3.88 7.05
CA LYS A 202 27.01 -4.77 6.68
C LYS A 202 25.67 -4.05 6.73
N THR A 203 25.43 -3.29 7.80
CA THR A 203 24.19 -2.51 7.97
C THR A 203 24.02 -1.46 6.88
N LYS A 204 25.11 -0.79 6.47
CA LYS A 204 25.09 0.18 5.37
C LYS A 204 24.57 -0.45 4.07
N LYS A 205 25.09 -1.63 3.71
CA LYS A 205 24.68 -2.36 2.49
C LYS A 205 23.21 -2.74 2.55
N ILE A 206 22.74 -3.27 3.67
CA ILE A 206 21.34 -3.67 3.84
C ILE A 206 20.39 -2.46 3.73
N ILE A 207 20.73 -1.33 4.34
CA ILE A 207 19.93 -0.11 4.23
C ILE A 207 19.89 0.39 2.78
N GLN A 208 21.02 0.30 2.06
CA GLN A 208 21.09 0.66 0.65
C GLN A 208 20.21 -0.25 -0.21
N GLU A 209 20.28 -1.56 -0.01
CA GLU A 209 19.41 -2.54 -0.70
C GLU A 209 17.92 -2.24 -0.45
N GLY A 210 17.54 -1.94 0.81
CA GLY A 210 16.17 -1.53 1.13
C GLY A 210 15.77 -0.25 0.39
N ASN A 211 16.64 0.76 0.37
CA ASN A 211 16.38 1.98 -0.37
C ASN A 211 16.21 1.75 -1.88
N GLU A 212 17.05 0.92 -2.50
CA GLU A 212 16.96 0.60 -3.93
C GLU A 212 15.66 -0.13 -4.29
N LEU A 213 15.24 -1.07 -3.44
CA LEU A 213 13.97 -1.80 -3.58
C LEU A 213 12.75 -0.87 -3.43
N ASN A 214 12.76 0.05 -2.47
CA ASN A 214 11.70 1.07 -2.31
C ASN A 214 11.67 2.07 -3.48
N GLN A 215 12.83 2.47 -4.00
CA GLN A 215 12.89 3.31 -5.21
C GLN A 215 12.31 2.59 -6.41
N LYS A 216 12.63 1.31 -6.60
CA LYS A 216 12.06 0.50 -7.67
C LYS A 216 10.54 0.36 -7.56
N SER A 217 10.00 0.25 -6.35
CA SER A 217 8.54 0.20 -6.13
C SER A 217 7.87 1.55 -6.42
N GLU A 218 8.52 2.66 -6.03
CA GLU A 218 8.09 4.03 -6.38
C GLU A 218 8.08 4.24 -7.91
N ASP A 219 9.14 3.84 -8.61
CA ASP A 219 9.25 3.97 -10.05
C ASP A 219 8.17 3.16 -10.79
N LEU A 220 7.98 1.90 -10.40
CA LEU A 220 6.92 1.06 -10.97
C LEU A 220 5.54 1.68 -10.76
N PHE A 221 5.26 2.15 -9.54
CA PHE A 221 4.00 2.81 -9.22
C PHE A 221 3.72 3.99 -10.16
N TRP A 222 4.72 4.87 -10.34
CA TRP A 222 4.55 6.02 -11.22
C TRP A 222 4.45 5.64 -12.70
N GLN A 223 5.13 4.59 -13.15
CA GLN A 223 5.01 4.08 -14.51
C GLN A 223 3.57 3.59 -14.79
N PHE A 224 2.96 2.85 -13.87
CA PHE A 224 1.57 2.39 -14.01
C PHE A 224 0.55 3.53 -13.98
N LEU A 225 0.83 4.61 -13.24
CA LEU A 225 -0.08 5.76 -13.15
C LEU A 225 -0.02 6.70 -14.36
N THR A 226 1.10 6.72 -15.09
CA THR A 226 1.36 7.72 -16.14
C THR A 226 0.43 7.59 -17.36
N PRO A 227 0.11 6.39 -17.88
CA PRO A 227 -0.91 6.23 -18.93
C PRO A 227 -2.29 6.77 -18.51
N SER A 228 -2.70 6.49 -17.27
CA SER A 228 -4.01 6.85 -16.70
C SER A 228 -4.20 8.37 -16.50
N LEU A 229 -3.10 9.13 -16.37
CA LEU A 229 -3.13 10.59 -16.26
C LEU A 229 -3.17 11.30 -17.63
N ILE A 230 -2.64 10.68 -18.68
CA ILE A 230 -2.65 11.24 -20.05
C ILE A 230 -4.05 11.11 -20.66
N GLU A 231 -4.74 9.99 -20.45
CA GLU A 231 -6.12 9.83 -20.93
C GLU A 231 -7.11 10.78 -20.24
N LYS A 232 -6.91 11.07 -18.94
CA LYS A 232 -7.78 11.97 -18.18
C LYS A 232 -7.66 13.45 -18.60
N ASN A 233 -6.50 13.83 -19.16
CA ASN A 233 -6.24 15.18 -19.67
C ASN A 233 -6.53 15.34 -21.17
N SER A 234 -6.90 14.25 -21.87
CA SER A 234 -7.20 14.28 -23.31
C SER A 234 -8.70 14.44 -23.61
N SER A 235 -9.56 14.52 -22.60
CA SER A 235 -11.00 14.79 -22.77
C SER A 235 -11.31 16.27 -22.52
N THR A 236 -10.88 17.13 -23.44
CA THR A 236 -11.50 18.44 -23.69
C THR A 236 -11.61 18.62 -25.20
N SER A 237 -12.86 18.64 -25.67
CA SER A 237 -13.34 18.52 -27.06
C SER A 237 -12.77 19.56 -28.05
N PRO A 238 -12.95 19.34 -29.37
CA PRO A 238 -14.18 19.88 -29.99
C PRO A 238 -14.73 19.02 -31.14
N THR A 239 -16.04 18.78 -31.19
CA THR A 239 -16.72 18.46 -32.46
C THR A 239 -18.16 18.98 -32.47
N SER A 240 -18.33 20.06 -33.21
CA SER A 240 -19.51 20.47 -33.98
C SER A 240 -19.07 21.75 -34.70
N SER A 241 -19.09 21.91 -36.02
CA SER A 241 -19.71 21.17 -37.11
C SER A 241 -19.16 21.74 -38.41
N GLY A 242 -19.00 20.90 -39.44
CA GLY A 242 -19.35 21.33 -40.81
C GLY A 242 -18.25 21.37 -41.87
N GLU A 243 -18.53 20.59 -42.91
CA GLU A 243 -18.24 20.79 -44.33
C GLU A 243 -17.00 20.17 -45.00
N VAL A 244 -17.25 18.99 -45.59
CA VAL A 244 -17.06 18.59 -47.01
C VAL A 244 -15.84 19.15 -47.75
N SER A 245 -14.91 18.27 -48.15
CA SER A 245 -14.56 18.10 -49.57
C SER A 245 -13.69 16.86 -49.82
N SER A 246 -13.97 16.23 -50.96
CA SER A 246 -13.51 14.97 -51.54
C SER A 246 -12.00 14.81 -51.75
N THR A 247 -11.50 13.56 -51.80
CA THR A 247 -11.10 12.83 -53.04
C THR A 247 -10.23 11.60 -52.70
N GLU A 248 -10.71 10.41 -53.10
CA GLU A 248 -10.02 9.23 -53.71
C GLU A 248 -8.57 8.84 -53.29
N ILE A 249 -8.08 7.60 -53.23
CA ILE A 249 -8.46 6.23 -53.62
C ILE A 249 -7.32 5.35 -53.04
N ASN A 250 -7.59 4.20 -52.39
CA ASN A 250 -7.13 2.90 -52.89
C ASN A 250 -7.50 1.74 -51.97
N PHE A 251 -8.25 0.85 -52.60
CA PHE A 251 -8.79 -0.40 -52.14
C PHE A 251 -7.80 -1.50 -52.57
N LEU A 252 -7.29 -2.31 -51.66
CA LEU A 252 -6.72 -3.60 -52.01
C LEU A 252 -7.10 -4.64 -50.95
N ASN A 253 -8.14 -5.36 -51.35
CA ASN A 253 -8.66 -6.56 -50.75
C ASN A 253 -7.79 -7.75 -51.19
N SER A 254 -7.30 -8.56 -50.25
CA SER A 254 -6.77 -9.90 -50.54
C SER A 254 -7.18 -10.87 -49.42
N THR A 255 -8.05 -11.80 -49.81
CA THR A 255 -8.58 -12.90 -49.01
C THR A 255 -7.65 -14.11 -49.06
N SER A 256 -7.68 -14.88 -47.97
CA SER A 256 -7.29 -16.29 -47.81
C SER A 256 -5.81 -16.63 -47.64
N SER A 257 -5.47 -17.25 -46.49
CA SER A 257 -5.10 -18.68 -46.44
C SER A 257 -4.79 -19.09 -45.00
N ASN A 258 -5.65 -19.98 -44.47
CA ASN A 258 -5.36 -20.82 -43.32
C ASN A 258 -4.23 -21.79 -43.70
N VAL A 259 -3.09 -21.75 -43.01
CA VAL A 259 -2.22 -22.93 -42.84
C VAL A 259 -1.61 -22.91 -41.45
N SER A 260 -2.03 -23.91 -40.68
CA SER A 260 -1.48 -24.30 -39.38
C SER A 260 -0.05 -24.80 -39.56
N SER A 261 0.89 -24.30 -38.77
CA SER A 261 2.24 -24.84 -38.65
C SER A 261 2.76 -24.57 -37.25
N SER A 262 2.62 -25.58 -36.39
CA SER A 262 3.20 -25.60 -35.05
C SER A 262 4.72 -25.49 -35.15
N THR A 263 5.27 -24.40 -34.66
CA THR A 263 6.68 -24.35 -34.27
C THR A 263 6.71 -24.12 -32.77
N THR A 264 7.03 -25.19 -32.06
CA THR A 264 7.32 -25.23 -30.63
C THR A 264 8.50 -24.29 -30.36
N MET A 265 8.21 -23.04 -30.01
CA MET A 265 9.17 -22.16 -29.39
C MET A 265 9.04 -22.34 -27.89
N THR A 266 10.08 -22.92 -27.31
CA THR A 266 10.34 -23.00 -25.89
C THR A 266 10.19 -21.59 -25.30
N GLU A 267 9.08 -21.38 -24.61
CA GLU A 267 8.80 -20.17 -23.86
C GLU A 267 9.82 -20.11 -22.73
N GLU A 268 10.84 -19.27 -22.90
CA GLU A 268 11.73 -18.86 -21.83
C GLU A 268 10.85 -18.13 -20.81
N ILE A 269 10.43 -18.85 -19.78
CA ILE A 269 9.61 -18.35 -18.67
C ILE A 269 10.46 -17.29 -17.96
N ASN A 270 10.36 -16.04 -18.42
CA ASN A 270 10.80 -14.89 -17.65
C ASN A 270 10.06 -14.95 -16.30
N PRO A 271 10.77 -14.91 -15.16
CA PRO A 271 10.11 -14.90 -13.86
C PRO A 271 9.15 -13.71 -13.80
N PRO A 272 7.96 -13.87 -13.19
CA PRO A 272 7.01 -12.78 -13.07
C PRO A 272 7.71 -11.58 -12.42
N SER A 273 7.65 -10.42 -13.08
CA SER A 273 8.21 -9.19 -12.55
C SER A 273 7.62 -8.92 -11.16
N PRO A 274 8.46 -8.60 -10.14
CA PRO A 274 7.99 -8.47 -8.77
C PRO A 274 6.95 -7.35 -8.64
N SER A 275 5.88 -7.61 -7.89
CA SER A 275 4.83 -6.61 -7.67
C SER A 275 5.32 -5.47 -6.77
N ILE A 276 4.67 -4.31 -6.82
CA ILE A 276 4.96 -3.15 -5.93
C ILE A 276 4.93 -3.59 -4.46
N LYS A 277 3.97 -4.44 -4.08
CA LYS A 277 3.82 -4.97 -2.73
C LYS A 277 4.97 -5.89 -2.33
N ASP A 278 5.46 -6.72 -3.26
CA ASP A 278 6.58 -7.61 -2.99
C ASP A 278 7.88 -6.83 -2.77
N LEU A 279 8.14 -5.84 -3.62
CA LEU A 279 9.30 -4.96 -3.48
C LEU A 279 9.26 -4.18 -2.16
N THR A 280 8.10 -3.62 -1.81
CA THR A 280 7.90 -2.89 -0.55
C THR A 280 8.00 -3.82 0.67
N LYS A 281 7.57 -5.08 0.54
CA LYS A 281 7.73 -6.06 1.62
C LYS A 281 9.20 -6.45 1.79
N GLU A 282 9.91 -6.64 0.69
CA GLU A 282 11.32 -7.02 0.70
C GLU A 282 12.19 -5.90 1.26
N SER A 283 11.99 -4.66 0.84
CA SER A 283 12.72 -3.53 1.41
C SER A 283 12.44 -3.36 2.90
N LEU A 284 11.18 -3.48 3.36
CA LEU A 284 10.88 -3.43 4.79
C LEU A 284 11.60 -4.55 5.57
N ASN A 285 11.76 -5.74 4.98
CA ASN A 285 12.52 -6.81 5.61
C ASN A 285 14.02 -6.46 5.72
N LYS A 286 14.60 -5.79 4.71
CA LYS A 286 15.96 -5.25 4.80
C LYS A 286 16.07 -4.23 5.93
N ILE A 287 15.11 -3.32 6.06
CA ILE A 287 15.11 -2.35 7.17
C ILE A 287 15.02 -3.07 8.53
N LYS A 288 14.17 -4.10 8.67
CA LYS A 288 14.13 -4.90 9.91
C LYS A 288 15.48 -5.57 10.22
N GLU A 289 16.14 -6.14 9.22
CA GLU A 289 17.47 -6.75 9.38
C GLU A 289 18.50 -5.71 9.87
N ALA A 290 18.50 -4.50 9.28
CA ALA A 290 19.38 -3.41 9.71
C ALA A 290 19.17 -3.05 11.20
N TYR A 291 17.93 -3.00 11.67
CA TYR A 291 17.63 -2.75 13.09
C TYR A 291 18.12 -3.87 14.01
N GLN A 292 18.08 -5.11 13.55
CA GLN A 292 18.60 -6.24 14.31
C GLN A 292 20.12 -6.13 14.49
N ILE A 293 20.83 -5.69 13.45
CA ILE A 293 22.27 -5.44 13.53
C ILE A 293 22.57 -4.21 14.40
N PHE A 294 21.76 -3.15 14.38
CA PHE A 294 21.94 -2.03 15.31
C PHE A 294 21.88 -2.46 16.78
N ILE A 295 21.02 -3.42 17.12
CA ILE A 295 20.94 -3.99 18.48
C ILE A 295 22.21 -4.77 18.80
N GLU A 296 22.72 -5.55 17.85
CA GLU A 296 23.98 -6.28 17.99
C GLU A 296 25.16 -5.34 18.24
N ILE A 297 25.29 -4.28 17.42
CA ILE A 297 26.29 -3.22 17.61
C ILE A 297 26.20 -2.62 19.01
N SER A 298 24.98 -2.26 19.46
CA SER A 298 24.77 -1.70 20.80
C SER A 298 25.25 -2.66 21.91
N ASN A 299 24.98 -3.96 21.78
CA ASN A 299 25.38 -4.96 22.75
C ASN A 299 26.90 -5.15 22.78
N LEU A 300 27.56 -5.16 21.62
CA LEU A 300 29.02 -5.27 21.53
C LEU A 300 29.70 -4.04 22.12
N VAL A 301 29.26 -2.84 21.76
CA VAL A 301 29.83 -1.59 22.29
C VAL A 301 29.67 -1.53 23.81
N ARG A 302 28.51 -1.96 24.36
CA ARG A 302 28.31 -2.03 25.81
C ARG A 302 29.35 -2.94 26.48
N LYS A 303 29.64 -4.11 25.91
CA LYS A 303 30.65 -5.04 26.43
C LYS A 303 32.07 -4.48 26.37
N LEU A 304 32.38 -3.63 25.39
CA LEU A 304 33.70 -3.02 25.23
C LEU A 304 33.96 -1.83 26.18
N LEU A 305 32.90 -1.21 26.72
CA LEU A 305 33.00 -0.01 27.55
C LEU A 305 32.95 -0.27 29.06
N ILE A 306 32.48 -1.46 29.45
CA ILE A 306 32.48 -2.01 30.83
C ILE A 306 33.89 -2.53 31.13
#